data_AF-A0A932GAF7-F1
#
_entry.id   AF-A0A932GAF7-F1
#
_cell.length_a   1.000
_cell.length_b   1.000
_cell.length_c   1.000
_cell.angle_alpha   90.00
_cell.angle_beta   90.00
_cell.angle_gamma   90.00
#
_symmetry.space_group_name_H-M   'P 1'
#
loop_
_entity.id
_entity.type
_entity.pdbx_description
1 polymer ?
#
loop_
_entity_poly.entity_id
_entity_poly.type
_entity_poly.pdbx_seq_one_letter_code
_entity_poly.pdbx_strand_id
1 'polypeptide(L)'
;MKTETRRFDVKSNRSPVVEIDSAAQAVYVRFRKAKVARTVDCGATSMHVAVDLDANGEVIGVEGVGMSEFNIEFVLKLAKVHAPEAAIAKARYIPALLSSANGIEEPALAHV
;
A
#
# COMPACT_ATOMS: atom_id res chain seq x y z
N MET A 1 -18.59 22.83 1.39
CA MET A 1 -18.15 21.67 2.19
C MET A 1 -16.81 22.01 2.82
N LYS A 2 -16.65 21.88 4.14
CA LYS A 2 -15.33 21.97 4.77
C LYS A 2 -14.59 20.67 4.44
N THR A 3 -13.61 20.74 3.57
CA THR A 3 -12.70 19.60 3.32
C THR A 3 -11.79 19.50 4.53
N GLU A 4 -12.17 18.69 5.53
CA GLU A 4 -11.22 18.33 6.59
C GLU A 4 -10.04 17.62 5.93
N THR A 5 -8.87 18.26 5.99
CA THR A 5 -7.62 17.69 5.49
C THR A 5 -7.21 16.55 6.42
N ARG A 6 -7.67 15.32 6.13
CA ARG A 6 -7.19 14.12 6.81
C ARG A 6 -5.71 13.91 6.47
N ARG A 7 -4.87 13.83 7.50
CA ARG A 7 -3.43 13.54 7.43
C ARG A 7 -3.18 12.27 8.24
N PHE A 8 -2.33 11.40 7.72
CA PHE A 8 -1.99 10.13 8.35
C PHE A 8 -0.49 10.11 8.70
N ASP A 9 -0.15 9.65 9.89
CA ASP A 9 1.24 9.51 10.33
C ASP A 9 1.60 8.03 10.52
N VAL A 10 2.69 7.61 9.90
CA VAL A 10 3.24 6.26 10.03
C VAL A 10 4.04 6.17 11.33
N LYS A 11 3.62 5.28 12.23
CA LYS A 11 4.28 5.03 13.53
C LYS A 11 5.27 3.86 13.51
N SER A 12 5.69 3.41 12.33
CA SER A 12 6.61 2.28 12.15
C SER A 12 8.02 2.78 11.86
N ASN A 13 9.01 2.23 12.58
CA ASN A 13 10.44 2.42 12.29
C ASN A 13 11.01 1.34 11.35
N ARG A 14 10.16 0.43 10.86
CA ARG A 14 10.59 -0.59 9.89
C ARG A 14 10.66 0.03 8.49
N SER A 15 11.65 -0.42 7.73
CA SER A 15 11.71 -0.13 6.30
C SER A 15 10.42 -0.60 5.61
N PRO A 16 9.75 0.24 4.81
CA PRO A 16 8.60 -0.20 4.05
C PRO A 16 9.01 -1.15 2.94
N VAL A 17 8.08 -2.00 2.56
CA VAL A 17 8.18 -2.83 1.37
C VAL A 17 7.34 -2.18 0.27
N VAL A 18 7.88 -2.12 -0.94
CA VAL A 18 7.16 -1.68 -2.14
C VAL A 18 6.84 -2.91 -2.97
N GLU A 19 5.55 -3.18 -3.13
CA GLU A 19 5.00 -4.21 -3.99
C GLU A 19 4.50 -3.57 -5.29
N ILE A 20 4.79 -4.18 -6.43
CA ILE A 20 4.35 -3.69 -7.75
C ILE A 20 3.55 -4.79 -8.44
N ASP A 21 2.33 -4.46 -8.86
CA ASP A 21 1.51 -5.27 -9.74
C ASP A 21 1.43 -4.58 -11.11
N SER A 22 2.19 -5.09 -12.07
CA SER A 22 2.26 -4.53 -13.41
C SER A 22 0.98 -4.79 -14.23
N ALA A 23 0.21 -5.84 -13.92
CA ALA A 23 -1.04 -6.14 -14.61
C ALA A 23 -2.12 -5.11 -14.25
N ALA A 24 -2.15 -4.69 -12.99
CA ALA A 24 -3.05 -3.66 -12.49
C ALA A 24 -2.51 -2.22 -12.60
N GLN A 25 -1.25 -2.04 -13.03
CA GLN A 25 -0.53 -0.76 -12.92
C GLN A 25 -0.61 -0.18 -11.50
N ALA A 26 -0.36 -1.04 -10.52
CA ALA A 26 -0.54 -0.74 -9.12
C ALA A 26 0.78 -0.82 -8.33
N VAL A 27 0.88 0.04 -7.32
CA VAL A 27 1.94 0.05 -6.34
C VAL A 27 1.33 -0.01 -4.94
N TYR A 28 1.92 -0.83 -4.08
CA TYR A 28 1.57 -0.88 -2.67
C TYR A 28 2.80 -0.61 -1.80
N VAL A 29 2.78 0.49 -1.05
CA VAL A 29 3.83 0.85 -0.09
C VAL A 29 3.40 0.35 1.30
N ARG A 30 3.94 -0.80 1.72
CA ARG A 30 3.62 -1.46 2.99
C ARG A 30 4.57 -1.05 4.10
N PHE A 31 4.07 -0.37 5.13
CA PHE A 31 4.86 0.00 6.32
C PHE A 31 4.91 -1.09 7.39
N ARG A 32 3.90 -1.97 7.40
CA ARG A 32 3.81 -3.11 8.32
C ARG A 32 2.87 -4.19 7.80
N LYS A 33 3.03 -5.40 8.34
CA LYS A 33 2.13 -6.53 8.08
C LYS A 33 1.08 -6.56 9.20
N ALA A 34 -0.17 -6.25 8.85
CA ALA A 34 -1.32 -6.25 9.76
C ALA A 34 -2.60 -6.48 8.96
N LYS A 35 -3.70 -6.80 9.64
CA LYS A 35 -5.02 -6.93 9.03
C LYS A 35 -5.60 -5.54 8.75
N VAL A 36 -6.06 -5.31 7.52
CA VAL A 36 -6.80 -4.09 7.15
C VAL A 36 -8.16 -4.12 7.82
N ALA A 37 -8.47 -3.09 8.60
CA ALA A 37 -9.79 -2.88 9.20
C ALA A 37 -10.58 -1.81 8.45
N ARG A 38 -9.89 -0.85 7.81
CA ARG A 38 -10.52 0.22 7.04
C ARG A 38 -9.59 0.74 5.96
N THR A 39 -10.14 0.99 4.78
CA THR A 39 -9.46 1.66 3.67
C THR A 39 -10.04 3.06 3.50
N VAL A 40 -9.19 4.06 3.30
CA VAL A 40 -9.58 5.46 3.07
C VAL A 40 -9.15 5.88 1.67
N ASP A 41 -10.11 6.16 0.80
CA ASP A 41 -9.86 6.77 -0.50
C ASP A 41 -9.38 8.22 -0.31
N CYS A 42 -8.23 8.55 -0.89
CA CYS A 42 -7.62 9.87 -0.81
C CYS A 42 -7.95 10.77 -2.01
N GLY A 43 -8.56 10.21 -3.06
CA GLY A 43 -9.00 10.89 -4.27
C GLY A 43 -7.85 11.39 -5.13
N ALA A 44 -7.85 11.02 -6.40
CA ALA A 44 -7.06 11.69 -7.44
C ALA A 44 -7.81 11.66 -8.77
N THR A 45 -7.58 12.68 -9.61
CA THR A 45 -8.39 12.91 -10.82
C THR A 45 -8.27 11.79 -11.86
N SER A 46 -7.12 11.13 -11.93
CA SER A 46 -6.80 10.15 -12.98
C SER A 46 -6.25 8.82 -12.44
N MET A 47 -6.19 8.67 -11.12
CA MET A 47 -5.60 7.50 -10.46
C MET A 47 -6.36 7.24 -9.16
N HIS A 48 -6.34 6.00 -8.70
CA HIS A 48 -6.86 5.66 -7.38
C HIS A 48 -5.72 5.65 -6.38
N VAL A 49 -5.90 6.32 -5.24
CA VAL A 49 -4.95 6.29 -4.13
C VAL A 49 -5.71 6.07 -2.84
N ALA A 50 -5.31 5.05 -2.08
CA ALA A 50 -5.98 4.67 -0.85
C ALA A 50 -4.99 4.39 0.28
N VAL A 51 -5.44 4.62 1.52
CA VAL A 51 -4.69 4.34 2.74
C VAL A 51 -5.37 3.23 3.52
N ASP A 52 -4.63 2.16 3.77
CA ASP A 52 -5.09 1.04 4.59
C ASP A 52 -4.73 1.26 6.05
N LEU A 53 -5.72 1.10 6.92
CA LEU A 53 -5.63 1.30 8.35
C LEU A 53 -5.99 0.01 9.10
N ASP A 54 -5.35 -0.21 10.24
CA ASP A 54 -5.77 -1.26 11.18
C ASP A 54 -6.95 -0.81 12.05
N ALA A 55 -7.36 -1.69 12.97
CA ALA A 55 -8.46 -1.42 13.91
C ALA A 55 -8.17 -0.24 14.86
N ASN A 56 -6.91 0.14 15.04
CA ASN A 56 -6.50 1.28 15.87
C ASN A 56 -6.37 2.59 15.05
N GLY A 57 -6.67 2.56 13.75
CA GLY A 57 -6.53 3.69 12.85
C GLY A 57 -5.08 3.99 12.44
N GLU A 58 -4.17 3.05 12.62
CA GLU A 58 -2.76 3.21 12.26
C GLU A 58 -2.48 2.71 10.83
N VAL A 59 -1.59 3.41 10.12
CA VAL A 59 -1.28 3.13 8.71
C VAL A 59 -0.61 1.76 8.56
N ILE A 60 -1.18 0.91 7.71
CA ILE A 60 -0.61 -0.36 7.27
C ILE A 60 0.18 -0.14 5.98
N GLY A 61 -0.42 0.55 5.02
CA GLY A 61 0.19 0.84 3.74
C GLY A 61 -0.63 1.83 2.92
N VAL A 62 -0.09 2.15 1.75
CA VAL A 62 -0.71 3.02 0.75
C VAL A 62 -0.75 2.27 -0.57
N GLU A 63 -1.92 2.25 -1.19
CA GLU A 63 -2.15 1.68 -2.51
C GLU A 63 -2.32 2.81 -3.53
N GLY A 64 -1.66 2.68 -4.67
CA GLY A 64 -1.89 3.49 -5.86
C GLY A 64 -2.20 2.60 -7.06
N VAL A 65 -3.24 2.90 -7.83
CA VAL A 65 -3.64 2.14 -9.02
C VAL A 65 -3.80 3.09 -10.22
N GLY A 66 -3.37 2.63 -11.39
CA GLY A 66 -3.36 3.42 -12.62
C GLY A 66 -2.13 4.33 -12.73
N MET A 67 -1.00 3.89 -12.17
CA MET A 67 0.27 4.62 -12.21
C MET A 67 1.21 4.00 -13.25
N SER A 68 1.54 4.77 -14.31
CA SER A 68 2.55 4.35 -15.30
C SER A 68 3.99 4.53 -14.78
N GLU A 69 4.17 5.51 -13.89
CA GLU A 69 5.41 5.79 -13.18
C GLU A 69 5.07 6.29 -11.77
N PHE A 70 5.98 6.06 -10.82
CA PHE A 70 5.84 6.60 -9.48
C PHE A 70 7.19 6.76 -8.79
N ASN A 71 7.22 7.63 -7.79
CA ASN A 71 8.19 7.54 -6.70
C ASN A 71 7.42 7.48 -5.38
N ILE A 72 8.05 6.94 -4.34
CA ILE A 72 7.37 6.68 -3.05
C ILE A 72 6.85 8.00 -2.44
N GLU A 73 7.64 9.08 -2.50
CA GLU A 73 7.26 10.38 -1.96
C GLU A 73 5.97 10.94 -2.58
N PHE A 74 5.83 10.79 -3.90
CA PHE A 74 4.65 11.22 -4.64
C PHE A 74 3.41 10.44 -4.22
N VAL A 75 3.51 9.12 -4.12
CA VAL A 75 2.41 8.25 -3.65
C VAL A 75 1.97 8.67 -2.24
N LEU A 76 2.91 8.89 -1.32
CA LEU A 76 2.61 9.30 0.05
C LEU A 76 2.01 10.72 0.11
N LYS A 77 2.48 11.64 -0.72
CA LYS A 77 1.95 13.01 -0.82
C LYS A 77 0.49 13.01 -1.27
N LEU A 78 0.15 12.23 -2.30
CA LEU A 78 -1.23 12.07 -2.77
C LEU A 78 -2.12 11.47 -1.68
N ALA A 79 -1.60 10.47 -0.96
CA ALA A 79 -2.29 9.82 0.15
C ALA A 79 -2.38 10.67 1.43
N LYS A 80 -1.72 11.85 1.47
CA LYS A 80 -1.57 12.69 2.68
C LYS A 80 -0.97 11.90 3.86
N VAL A 81 -0.06 10.98 3.55
CA VAL A 81 0.65 10.14 4.51
C VAL A 81 2.03 10.72 4.75
N HIS A 82 2.38 10.87 6.02
CA HIS A 82 3.70 11.27 6.46
C HIS A 82 4.41 10.07 7.09
N ALA A 83 5.62 9.80 6.61
CA ALA A 83 6.46 8.71 7.07
C ALA A 83 7.88 9.23 7.33
N PRO A 84 8.63 8.65 8.29
CA PRO A 84 10.00 9.05 8.53
C PRO A 84 10.87 8.85 7.28
N GLU A 85 11.59 9.89 6.86
CA GLU A 85 12.48 9.85 5.68
C GLU A 85 13.50 8.70 5.77
N ALA A 86 14.08 8.48 6.96
CA ALA A 86 15.00 7.39 7.22
C ALA A 86 14.39 5.99 7.01
N ALA A 87 13.06 5.85 7.14
CA ALA A 87 12.36 4.61 6.82
C ALA A 87 12.19 4.49 5.29
N ILE A 88 11.77 5.55 4.61
CA ILE A 88 11.60 5.58 3.15
C ILE A 88 12.90 5.31 2.41
N ALA A 89 14.01 5.92 2.84
CA ALA A 89 15.33 5.72 2.25
C ALA A 89 15.81 4.26 2.27
N LYS A 90 15.24 3.44 3.16
CA LYS A 90 15.55 2.01 3.30
C LYS A 90 14.46 1.11 2.70
N ALA A 91 13.54 1.68 1.92
CA ALA A 91 12.48 0.92 1.25
C ALA A 91 13.07 -0.18 0.38
N ARG A 92 12.39 -1.33 0.32
CA ARG A 92 12.82 -2.46 -0.50
C ARG A 92 11.71 -2.86 -1.44
N TYR A 93 12.07 -3.12 -2.69
CA TYR A 93 11.16 -3.74 -3.65
C TYR A 93 10.98 -5.23 -3.36
N ILE A 94 9.76 -5.71 -3.44
CA ILE A 94 9.40 -7.13 -3.49
C ILE A 94 8.34 -7.29 -4.59
N PRO A 95 8.40 -8.33 -5.44
CA PRO A 95 7.33 -8.60 -6.39
C PRO A 95 5.99 -8.74 -5.67
N ALA A 96 4.92 -8.15 -6.21
CA ALA A 96 3.59 -8.46 -5.68
C ALA A 96 3.36 -9.97 -5.83
N LEU A 97 2.96 -10.63 -4.74
CA LEU A 97 2.39 -11.96 -4.89
C LEU A 97 1.13 -11.74 -5.71
N LEU A 98 1.08 -12.33 -6.91
CA LEU A 98 -0.15 -12.45 -7.69
C LEU A 98 -1.21 -12.95 -6.70
N SER A 99 -2.12 -12.08 -6.28
CA SER A 99 -3.37 -12.55 -5.71
C SER A 99 -4.07 -13.21 -6.87
N SER A 100 -3.85 -14.50 -7.04
CA SER A 100 -4.66 -15.33 -7.90
C SER A 100 -6.10 -15.10 -7.43
N ALA A 101 -6.82 -14.26 -8.14
CA ALA A 101 -8.26 -14.17 -8.05
C ALA A 101 -8.78 -15.48 -8.65
N ASN A 102 -8.69 -16.56 -7.88
CA ASN A 102 -9.39 -17.82 -8.07
C ASN A 102 -9.07 -18.71 -6.86
N GLY A 103 -10.08 -18.94 -6.03
CA GLY A 103 -10.09 -20.02 -5.06
C GLY A 103 -10.11 -21.36 -5.79
N ILE A 104 -8.93 -21.82 -6.21
CA ILE A 104 -8.70 -23.23 -6.53
C ILE A 104 -7.64 -23.68 -5.54
N GLU A 105 -8.06 -24.62 -4.69
CA GLU A 105 -7.26 -25.28 -3.68
C GLU A 105 -5.89 -25.71 -4.25
N GLU A 106 -4.83 -25.56 -3.46
CA GLU A 106 -3.55 -26.19 -3.77
C GLU A 106 -3.78 -27.68 -4.06
N PRO A 107 -3.28 -28.25 -5.17
CA PRO A 107 -3.20 -29.69 -5.24
C PRO A 107 -2.18 -30.12 -4.19
N ALA A 108 -2.64 -30.87 -3.20
CA ALA A 108 -1.78 -31.60 -2.28
C ALA A 108 -0.71 -32.31 -3.11
N LEU A 109 0.55 -31.91 -2.96
CA LEU A 109 1.66 -32.64 -3.54
C LEU A 109 1.69 -34.01 -2.88
N ALA A 110 1.16 -34.99 -3.61
CA ALA A 110 1.29 -36.39 -3.30
C ALA A 110 2.78 -36.75 -3.30
N HIS A 111 3.18 -37.44 -2.24
CA HIS A 111 4.45 -38.13 -2.14
C HIS A 111 4.69 -39.00 -3.37
N VAL A 112 5.85 -38.84 -4.00
CA VAL A 112 6.59 -39.94 -4.63
C VAL A 112 8.08 -39.72 -4.36
#